data_AF-A0A422Q9S3-F1
#
_entry.id   AF-A0A422Q9S3-F1
#
_cell.length_a   1.000
_cell.length_b   1.000
_cell.length_c   1.000
_cell.angle_alpha   90.00
_cell.angle_beta   90.00
_cell.angle_gamma   90.00
#
_symmetry.space_group_name_H-M   'P 1'
#
loop_
_entity.id
_entity.type
_entity.pdbx_description
1 polymer ?
#
loop_
_entity_poly.entity_id
_entity_poly.type
_entity_poly.pdbx_seq_one_letter_code
_entity_poly.pdbx_strand_id
1 'polypeptide(L)'
;MAGRFRGAVGKLSRPQKTRAARKAKGKQTVALVRRVPKLSSEGLQQRIAELTGAAAHDAGEAAAGKKPQVKISARPAAAAAAAQKPVGKAAIEIVGARTERLVPKTEVAAERTPAEAMGLKLLHRAVKDQSHNRLLPHQNRHDYEYRLRNVATAGVVRLFNSLAQARKAGVVVETEEKHMTADKVQEKKQVATKEAFLAALRQPRKMERY
;
A
#
# COMPACT_ATOMS: atom_id res chain seq x y z
N MET A 1 -64.56 -7.08 -14.06
CA MET A 1 -63.61 -6.43 -14.98
C MET A 1 -62.23 -7.05 -14.78
N ALA A 2 -61.76 -7.85 -15.74
CA ALA A 2 -60.45 -8.49 -15.69
C ALA A 2 -59.36 -7.48 -16.10
N GLY A 3 -58.36 -7.28 -15.25
CA GLY A 3 -57.22 -6.40 -15.50
C GLY A 3 -56.34 -6.90 -16.63
N ARG A 4 -55.85 -5.98 -17.46
CA ARG A 4 -55.02 -6.28 -18.64
C ARG A 4 -53.64 -6.80 -18.21
N PHE A 5 -53.39 -8.09 -18.42
CA PHE A 5 -52.04 -8.64 -18.56
C PHE A 5 -51.37 -7.98 -19.78
N ARG A 6 -50.32 -7.18 -19.56
CA ARG A 6 -49.38 -6.77 -20.61
C ARG A 6 -48.03 -7.40 -20.33
N GLY A 7 -47.84 -8.60 -20.88
CA GLY A 7 -46.50 -9.12 -21.10
C GLY A 7 -45.77 -8.19 -22.07
N ALA A 8 -44.66 -7.61 -21.63
CA ALA A 8 -43.63 -7.10 -22.53
C ALA A 8 -42.55 -8.19 -22.65
N VAL A 9 -42.82 -9.18 -23.49
CA VAL A 9 -41.82 -10.13 -23.98
C VAL A 9 -40.93 -9.36 -24.95
N GLY A 10 -39.63 -9.32 -24.68
CA GLY A 10 -38.63 -8.84 -25.63
C GLY A 10 -38.24 -7.37 -25.50
N LYS A 11 -37.24 -7.12 -24.65
CA LYS A 11 -36.02 -6.33 -24.95
C LYS A 11 -35.11 -6.43 -23.74
N LEU A 12 -34.05 -7.23 -23.86
CA LEU A 12 -32.93 -7.24 -22.91
C LEU A 12 -32.29 -5.84 -22.91
N SER A 13 -32.78 -4.96 -22.03
CA SER A 13 -32.15 -3.66 -21.80
C SER A 13 -30.75 -3.97 -21.26
N ARG A 14 -29.71 -3.57 -21.99
CA ARG A 14 -28.33 -3.69 -21.52
C ARG A 14 -28.26 -3.04 -20.13
N PRO A 15 -27.64 -3.69 -19.13
CA PRO A 15 -27.60 -3.14 -17.79
C PRO A 15 -26.96 -1.75 -17.82
N GLN A 16 -27.68 -0.76 -17.30
CA GLN A 16 -27.16 0.58 -17.11
C GLN A 16 -25.89 0.47 -16.25
N LYS A 17 -24.74 0.79 -16.84
CA LYS A 17 -23.46 0.77 -16.12
C LYS A 17 -23.54 1.80 -15.00
N THR A 18 -23.57 1.31 -13.76
CA THR A 18 -23.60 2.13 -12.55
C THR A 18 -22.39 3.07 -12.51
N ARG A 19 -22.49 4.19 -11.78
CA ARG A 19 -21.41 5.18 -11.62
C ARG A 19 -20.10 4.54 -11.13
N ALA A 20 -20.18 3.43 -10.39
CA ALA A 20 -19.05 2.63 -9.96
C ALA A 20 -18.34 1.90 -11.14
N ALA A 21 -19.11 1.34 -12.08
CA ALA A 21 -18.56 0.66 -13.26
C ALA A 21 -17.88 1.62 -14.26
N ARG A 22 -18.32 2.89 -14.32
CA ARG A 22 -17.61 3.94 -15.10
C ARG A 22 -16.29 4.38 -14.46
N LYS A 23 -16.21 4.44 -13.12
CA LYS A 23 -14.96 4.78 -12.39
C LYS A 23 -13.90 3.67 -12.45
N ALA A 24 -14.30 2.40 -12.59
CA ALA A 24 -13.35 1.29 -12.66
C ALA A 24 -12.52 1.27 -13.95
N LYS A 25 -13.04 1.83 -15.06
CA LYS A 25 -12.32 1.88 -16.35
C LYS A 25 -11.30 3.03 -16.46
N GLY A 26 -11.27 3.97 -15.52
CA GLY A 26 -10.32 5.10 -15.52
C GLY A 26 -9.02 4.83 -14.78
N LYS A 27 -8.84 3.64 -14.19
CA LYS A 27 -7.59 3.29 -13.51
C LYS A 27 -6.61 2.78 -14.55
N GLN A 28 -5.74 3.68 -15.00
CA GLN A 28 -4.52 3.37 -15.72
C GLN A 28 -3.81 2.23 -14.96
N THR A 29 -3.48 1.16 -15.67
CA THR A 29 -2.70 0.04 -15.15
C THR A 29 -1.30 0.53 -14.83
N VAL A 30 -1.10 1.01 -13.61
CA VAL A 30 0.23 1.34 -13.08
C VAL A 30 0.97 0.02 -12.90
N ALA A 31 1.96 -0.24 -13.75
CA ALA A 31 2.83 -1.39 -13.62
C ALA A 31 3.48 -1.38 -12.23
N LEU A 32 3.36 -2.50 -11.51
CA LEU A 32 3.86 -2.69 -10.14
C LEU A 32 5.40 -2.69 -10.01
N VAL A 33 6.12 -2.47 -11.11
CA VAL A 33 7.57 -2.34 -11.09
C VAL A 33 7.90 -0.84 -11.08
N ARG A 34 8.50 -0.37 -9.99
CA ARG A 34 9.19 0.93 -9.96
C ARG A 34 10.31 0.88 -11.00
N ARG A 35 10.02 1.32 -12.22
CA ARG A 35 11.03 1.56 -13.23
C ARG A 35 11.86 2.74 -12.74
N VAL A 36 13.09 2.48 -12.32
CA VAL A 36 14.10 3.53 -12.12
C VAL A 36 14.14 4.36 -13.40
N PRO A 37 14.22 5.70 -13.33
CA PRO A 37 14.34 6.54 -14.52
C PRO A 37 15.44 6.00 -15.42
N LYS A 38 15.17 5.95 -16.73
CA LYS A 38 16.16 5.52 -17.73
C LYS A 38 17.40 6.39 -17.52
N LEU A 39 18.54 5.75 -17.26
CA LEU A 39 19.82 6.45 -17.16
C LEU A 39 20.07 7.22 -18.46
N SER A 40 20.70 8.39 -18.36
CA SER A 40 21.17 9.11 -19.54
C SER A 40 22.12 8.22 -20.35
N SER A 41 22.20 8.45 -21.66
CA SER A 41 23.13 7.72 -22.54
C SER A 41 24.56 7.73 -22.00
N GLU A 42 24.99 8.84 -21.42
CA GLU A 42 26.29 9.02 -20.77
C GLU A 42 26.45 8.13 -19.53
N GLY A 43 25.44 8.09 -18.65
CA GLY A 43 25.48 7.24 -17.45
C GLY A 43 25.42 5.74 -17.77
N LEU A 44 24.80 5.36 -18.89
CA LEU A 44 24.86 3.99 -19.41
C LEU A 44 26.24 3.65 -19.93
N GLN A 45 26.87 4.55 -20.70
CA GLN A 45 28.22 4.34 -21.24
C GLN A 45 29.27 4.27 -20.14
N GLN A 46 29.18 5.09 -19.09
CA GLN A 46 30.06 5.01 -17.93
C GLN A 46 29.94 3.67 -17.19
N ARG A 47 28.70 3.21 -16.93
CA ARG A 47 28.48 1.89 -16.31
C ARG A 47 28.94 0.73 -17.19
N ILE A 48 28.74 0.83 -18.50
CA ILE A 48 29.24 -0.18 -19.44
C ILE A 48 30.76 -0.18 -19.38
N ALA A 49 31.44 0.98 -19.43
CA ALA A 49 32.90 1.07 -19.34
C ALA A 49 33.46 0.52 -18.02
N GLU A 50 32.79 0.78 -16.89
CA GLU A 50 33.12 0.21 -15.58
C GLU A 50 32.94 -1.32 -15.54
N LEU A 51 31.88 -1.84 -16.15
CA LEU A 51 31.56 -3.28 -16.16
C LEU A 51 32.37 -4.08 -17.19
N THR A 52 32.75 -3.46 -18.30
CA THR A 52 33.57 -4.08 -19.35
C THR A 52 35.07 -3.85 -19.12
N GLY A 53 35.46 -3.14 -18.06
CA GLY A 53 36.87 -2.90 -17.73
C GLY A 53 37.63 -2.10 -18.80
N ALA A 54 36.93 -1.35 -19.65
CA ALA A 54 37.53 -0.64 -20.78
C ALA A 54 38.35 0.60 -20.38
N ALA A 55 38.31 0.99 -19.10
CA ALA A 55 39.11 2.07 -18.52
C ALA A 55 40.39 1.55 -17.83
N ALA A 56 41.02 0.52 -18.40
CA ALA A 56 42.26 -0.04 -17.88
C ALA A 56 43.38 -0.08 -18.93
N HIS A 57 43.51 0.97 -19.75
CA HIS A 57 44.76 1.33 -20.41
C HIS A 57 44.68 2.82 -20.77
N ASP A 58 45.39 3.64 -19.98
CA ASP A 58 45.77 5.04 -20.22
C ASP A 58 45.30 6.02 -19.13
N ALA A 59 46.05 6.04 -18.02
CA ALA A 59 46.54 7.25 -17.34
C ALA A 59 47.30 6.84 -16.07
N GLY A 60 48.54 7.30 -15.95
CA GLY A 60 49.47 6.96 -14.86
C GLY A 60 49.12 7.54 -13.49
N GLU A 61 49.69 6.87 -12.49
CA GLU A 61 50.15 7.33 -11.17
C GLU A 61 49.38 8.46 -10.46
N ALA A 62 48.65 8.11 -9.39
CA ALA A 62 49.03 8.41 -8.00
C ALA A 62 47.89 8.09 -7.01
N ALA A 63 48.27 7.93 -5.74
CA ALA A 63 47.46 7.79 -4.53
C ALA A 63 47.04 6.36 -4.12
N ALA A 64 47.87 5.84 -3.22
CA ALA A 64 47.67 4.66 -2.41
C ALA A 64 46.34 4.68 -1.63
N GLY A 65 45.59 3.58 -1.72
CA GLY A 65 44.39 3.33 -0.91
C GLY A 65 44.09 1.84 -0.84
N LYS A 66 44.70 1.16 0.15
CA LYS A 66 44.58 -0.28 0.43
C LYS A 66 43.13 -0.78 0.36
N LYS A 67 42.85 -1.72 -0.55
CA LYS A 67 41.74 -2.69 -0.44
C LYS A 67 42.22 -4.05 -0.96
N PRO A 68 41.89 -5.18 -0.30
CA PRO A 68 42.40 -6.48 -0.69
C PRO A 68 41.79 -6.92 -2.02
N GLN A 69 42.63 -7.12 -3.03
CA GLN A 69 42.28 -7.82 -4.26
C GLN A 69 41.87 -9.26 -3.92
N VAL A 70 40.57 -9.55 -3.97
CA VAL A 70 40.09 -10.92 -4.03
C VAL A 70 40.32 -11.39 -5.46
N LYS A 71 41.37 -12.19 -5.66
CA LYS A 71 41.59 -12.96 -6.89
C LYS A 71 40.41 -13.94 -7.07
N ILE A 72 39.43 -13.56 -7.88
CA ILE A 72 38.44 -14.52 -8.38
C ILE A 72 39.12 -15.23 -9.55
N SER A 73 39.70 -16.39 -9.26
CA SER A 73 40.12 -17.32 -10.31
C SER A 73 38.88 -17.74 -11.08
N ALA A 74 38.80 -17.34 -12.35
CA ALA A 74 37.87 -17.89 -13.31
C ALA A 74 38.17 -19.38 -13.46
N ARG A 75 37.39 -20.22 -12.78
CA ARG A 75 37.38 -21.66 -13.05
C ARG A 75 36.50 -21.86 -14.29
N PRO A 76 36.95 -22.61 -15.32
CA PRO A 76 36.11 -22.90 -16.47
C PRO A 76 34.88 -23.66 -16.00
N ALA A 77 33.73 -23.32 -16.59
CA ALA A 77 32.46 -24.01 -16.40
C ALA A 77 32.63 -25.49 -16.78
N ALA A 78 32.98 -26.32 -15.80
CA ALA A 78 32.86 -27.75 -15.92
C ALA A 78 31.36 -28.06 -15.96
N ALA A 79 30.94 -28.75 -17.01
CA ALA A 79 29.59 -29.22 -17.24
C ALA A 79 28.94 -29.69 -15.93
N ALA A 80 27.67 -29.30 -15.74
CA ALA A 80 26.84 -29.74 -14.64
C ALA A 80 26.68 -31.26 -14.65
N ALA A 81 27.66 -31.96 -14.09
CA ALA A 81 27.54 -33.36 -13.75
C ALA A 81 26.54 -33.41 -12.58
N ALA A 82 25.37 -34.00 -12.83
CA ALA A 82 24.39 -34.27 -11.79
C ALA A 82 25.10 -34.90 -10.59
N ALA A 83 25.03 -34.23 -9.44
CA ALA A 83 25.64 -34.68 -8.19
C ALA A 83 24.91 -35.92 -7.69
N GLN A 84 25.27 -37.09 -8.21
CA GLN A 84 24.72 -38.37 -7.80
C GLN A 84 25.35 -38.79 -6.47
N LYS A 85 24.54 -38.90 -5.41
CA LYS A 85 24.97 -39.44 -4.11
C LYS A 85 24.65 -40.94 -4.07
N PRO A 86 25.58 -41.81 -3.65
CA PRO A 86 25.29 -43.23 -3.47
C PRO A 86 24.33 -43.43 -2.29
N VAL A 87 23.30 -44.26 -2.46
CA VAL A 87 22.34 -44.57 -1.40
C VAL A 87 22.38 -46.07 -1.11
N GLY A 88 22.74 -46.44 0.12
CA GLY A 88 22.69 -47.81 0.61
C GLY A 88 24.04 -48.54 0.64
N LYS A 89 24.04 -49.75 1.21
CA LYS A 89 25.21 -50.66 1.21
C LYS A 89 25.31 -51.31 -0.16
N ALA A 90 26.52 -51.34 -0.74
CA ALA A 90 26.78 -51.94 -2.05
C ALA A 90 26.35 -53.42 -2.06
N ALA A 91 25.50 -53.80 -3.01
CA ALA A 91 25.26 -55.20 -3.32
C ALA A 91 26.31 -55.67 -4.34
N ILE A 92 26.86 -56.87 -4.16
CA ILE A 92 27.81 -57.48 -5.09
C ILE A 92 27.01 -58.43 -5.98
N GLU A 93 26.89 -58.12 -7.25
CA GLU A 93 26.40 -59.08 -8.25
C GLU A 93 27.62 -59.77 -8.89
N ILE A 94 27.60 -61.11 -8.90
CA ILE A 94 28.65 -61.91 -9.53
C ILE A 94 28.22 -62.18 -10.97
N VAL A 95 28.80 -61.46 -11.92
CA VAL A 95 28.55 -61.68 -13.35
C VAL A 95 29.73 -62.49 -13.91
N GLY A 96 29.57 -63.81 -13.95
CA GLY A 96 30.63 -64.72 -14.39
C GLY A 96 31.85 -64.76 -13.45
N ALA A 97 33.07 -64.80 -13.98
CA ALA A 97 34.30 -64.96 -13.19
C ALA A 97 34.84 -63.65 -12.56
N ARG A 98 34.14 -62.52 -12.71
CA ARG A 98 34.56 -61.22 -12.15
C ARG A 98 33.46 -60.66 -11.25
N THR A 99 33.88 -60.12 -10.11
CA THR A 99 32.99 -59.49 -9.14
C THR A 99 33.01 -57.97 -9.36
N GLU A 100 31.88 -57.42 -9.79
CA GLU A 100 31.73 -55.96 -9.98
C GLU A 100 30.83 -55.39 -8.88
N ARG A 101 31.28 -54.29 -8.25
CA ARG A 101 30.53 -53.59 -7.21
C ARG A 101 29.70 -52.48 -7.83
N LEU A 102 28.38 -52.68 -7.92
CA LEU A 102 27.43 -51.66 -8.37
C LEU A 102 26.73 -51.04 -7.16
N VAL A 103 26.82 -49.70 -7.05
CA VAL A 103 26.11 -48.93 -6.02
C VAL A 103 24.98 -48.16 -6.68
N PRO A 104 23.72 -48.32 -6.23
CA PRO A 104 22.60 -47.53 -6.75
C PRO A 104 22.85 -46.05 -6.49
N LYS A 105 22.77 -45.25 -7.55
CA LYS A 105 22.89 -43.79 -7.51
C LYS A 105 21.53 -43.17 -7.78
N THR A 106 21.09 -42.26 -6.91
CA THR A 106 19.87 -41.48 -7.14
C THR A 106 20.22 -40.03 -7.50
N GLU A 107 19.40 -39.44 -8.37
CA GLU A 107 19.53 -38.05 -8.76
C GLU A 107 19.11 -37.14 -7.59
N VAL A 108 20.06 -36.37 -7.08
CA VAL A 108 19.78 -35.35 -6.07
C VAL A 108 19.27 -34.12 -6.80
N ALA A 109 18.04 -33.68 -6.49
CA ALA A 109 17.50 -32.43 -7.02
C ALA A 109 18.52 -31.30 -6.78
N ALA A 110 18.86 -30.57 -7.84
CA ALA A 110 19.89 -29.53 -7.78
C ALA A 110 19.61 -28.60 -6.60
N GLU A 111 20.59 -28.46 -5.70
CA GLU A 111 20.53 -27.52 -4.60
C GLU A 111 20.27 -26.13 -5.21
N ARG A 112 19.14 -25.53 -4.85
CA ARG A 112 18.69 -24.25 -5.42
C ARG A 112 19.80 -23.22 -5.26
N THR A 113 20.05 -22.45 -6.31
CA THR A 113 21.09 -21.42 -6.26
C THR A 113 20.77 -20.41 -5.15
N PRO A 114 21.77 -19.81 -4.48
CA PRO A 114 21.52 -18.85 -3.40
C PRO A 114 20.68 -17.65 -3.88
N ALA A 115 20.78 -17.29 -5.17
CA ALA A 115 19.96 -16.27 -5.80
C ALA A 115 18.47 -16.68 -5.89
N GLU A 116 18.16 -17.92 -6.27
CA GLU A 116 16.79 -18.45 -6.30
C GLU A 116 16.19 -18.53 -4.89
N ALA A 117 16.98 -18.95 -3.90
CA ALA A 117 16.53 -19.03 -2.51
C ALA A 117 16.21 -17.63 -1.94
N MET A 118 17.01 -16.61 -2.28
CA MET A 118 16.71 -15.22 -1.92
C MET A 118 15.49 -14.67 -2.67
N GLY A 119 15.37 -14.96 -3.97
CA GLY A 119 14.20 -14.57 -4.78
C GLY A 119 12.90 -15.14 -4.21
N LEU A 120 12.89 -16.42 -3.83
CA LEU A 120 11.73 -17.07 -3.21
C LEU A 120 11.36 -16.45 -1.85
N LYS A 121 12.35 -16.09 -1.03
CA LYS A 121 12.12 -15.40 0.25
C LYS A 121 11.49 -14.02 0.06
N LEU A 122 11.93 -13.27 -0.96
CA LEU A 122 11.35 -11.96 -1.28
C LEU A 122 9.91 -12.10 -1.78
N LEU A 123 9.64 -13.07 -2.65
CA LEU A 123 8.27 -13.35 -3.11
C LEU A 123 7.36 -13.77 -1.96
N HIS A 124 7.82 -14.63 -1.05
CA HIS A 124 7.03 -15.06 0.09
C HIS A 124 6.74 -13.91 1.06
N ARG A 125 7.69 -12.99 1.26
CA ARG A 125 7.46 -11.74 2.03
C ARG A 125 6.43 -10.85 1.34
N ALA A 126 6.56 -10.62 0.03
CA ALA A 126 5.62 -9.80 -0.73
C ALA A 126 4.18 -10.35 -0.69
N VAL A 127 4.00 -11.67 -0.75
CA VAL A 127 2.68 -12.32 -0.64
C VAL A 127 2.09 -12.14 0.76
N LYS A 128 2.91 -12.29 1.81
CA LYS A 128 2.48 -12.03 3.20
C LYS A 128 2.07 -10.57 3.39
N ASP A 129 2.87 -9.62 2.90
CA ASP A 129 2.58 -8.19 2.98
C ASP A 129 1.34 -7.80 2.18
N GLN A 130 1.06 -8.47 1.06
CA GLN A 130 -0.18 -8.29 0.31
C GLN A 130 -1.41 -8.74 1.12
N SER A 131 -1.29 -9.86 1.84
CA SER A 131 -2.38 -10.36 2.69
C SER A 131 -2.62 -9.47 3.92
N HIS A 132 -1.56 -8.92 4.51
CA HIS A 132 -1.66 -8.03 5.67
C HIS A 132 -2.21 -6.64 5.30
N ASN A 133 -1.84 -6.10 4.13
CA ASN A 133 -2.37 -4.83 3.63
C ASN A 133 -3.76 -4.96 2.97
N ARG A 134 -4.29 -6.18 2.84
CA ARG A 134 -5.65 -6.42 2.38
C ARG A 134 -6.60 -6.19 3.54
N LEU A 135 -6.87 -4.91 3.84
CA LEU A 135 -7.93 -4.49 4.75
C LEU A 135 -9.20 -5.31 4.45
N LEU A 136 -9.69 -6.03 5.46
CA LEU A 136 -10.90 -6.80 5.30
C LEU A 136 -12.05 -5.83 4.94
N PRO A 137 -12.97 -6.20 4.02
CA PRO A 137 -14.08 -5.33 3.64
C PRO A 137 -14.90 -4.81 4.85
N HIS A 138 -14.96 -5.58 5.93
CA HIS A 138 -15.62 -5.19 7.18
C HIS A 138 -14.85 -4.13 7.98
N GLN A 139 -13.51 -4.13 7.95
CA GLN A 139 -12.69 -3.09 8.59
C GLN A 139 -12.94 -1.72 7.96
N ASN A 140 -13.02 -1.65 6.63
CA ASN A 140 -13.35 -0.40 5.93
C ASN A 140 -14.74 0.15 6.29
N ARG A 141 -15.71 -0.73 6.55
CA ARG A 141 -17.06 -0.33 6.98
C ARG A 141 -17.02 0.25 8.40
N HIS A 142 -16.33 -0.42 9.32
CA HIS A 142 -16.19 0.08 10.69
C HIS A 142 -15.42 1.40 10.77
N ASP A 143 -14.37 1.56 9.97
CA ASP A 143 -13.61 2.81 9.89
C ASP A 143 -14.47 3.95 9.35
N TYR A 144 -15.29 3.69 8.33
CA TYR A 144 -16.21 4.68 7.79
C TYR A 144 -17.30 5.05 8.80
N GLU A 145 -17.90 4.07 9.47
CA GLU A 145 -18.88 4.31 10.54
C GLU A 145 -18.26 5.10 11.70
N TYR A 146 -17.03 4.78 12.10
CA TYR A 146 -16.31 5.50 13.15
C TYR A 146 -16.03 6.95 12.75
N ARG A 147 -15.59 7.20 11.51
CA ARG A 147 -15.41 8.56 10.98
C ARG A 147 -16.73 9.34 10.97
N LEU A 148 -17.83 8.73 10.53
CA LEU A 148 -19.15 9.36 10.55
C LEU A 148 -19.58 9.69 11.98
N ARG A 149 -19.38 8.77 12.93
CA ARG A 149 -19.65 9.02 14.35
C ARG A 149 -18.84 10.20 14.87
N ASN A 150 -17.54 10.26 14.57
CA ASN A 150 -16.69 11.37 15.01
C ASN A 150 -17.12 12.72 14.42
N VAL A 151 -17.53 12.75 13.16
CA VAL A 151 -18.08 13.97 12.55
C VAL A 151 -19.40 14.37 13.22
N ALA A 152 -20.28 13.41 13.49
CA ALA A 152 -21.54 13.64 14.16
C ALA A 152 -21.34 14.14 15.61
N THR A 153 -20.49 13.48 16.40
CA THR A 153 -20.20 13.89 17.79
C THR A 153 -19.54 15.27 17.83
N ALA A 154 -18.61 15.56 16.91
CA ALA A 154 -18.03 16.90 16.79
C ALA A 154 -19.09 17.95 16.43
N GLY A 155 -20.05 17.61 15.57
CA GLY A 155 -21.20 18.45 15.23
C GLY A 155 -22.11 18.72 16.44
N VAL A 156 -22.46 17.68 17.20
CA VAL A 156 -23.29 17.80 18.41
C VAL A 156 -22.61 18.67 19.46
N VAL A 157 -21.32 18.43 19.75
CA VAL A 157 -20.55 19.23 20.70
C VAL A 157 -20.47 20.69 20.25
N ARG A 158 -20.33 20.95 18.94
CA ARG A 158 -20.34 22.32 18.39
C ARG A 158 -21.67 23.01 18.65
N LEU A 159 -22.78 22.35 18.32
CA LEU A 159 -24.12 22.91 18.54
C LEU A 159 -24.35 23.18 20.02
N PHE A 160 -23.99 22.24 20.89
CA PHE A 160 -24.11 22.39 22.34
C PHE A 160 -23.31 23.59 22.87
N ASN A 161 -22.04 23.72 22.48
CA ASN A 161 -21.19 24.84 22.91
C ASN A 161 -21.70 26.18 22.36
N SER A 162 -22.16 26.23 21.11
CA SER A 162 -22.74 27.45 20.52
C SER A 162 -24.04 27.86 21.23
N LEU A 163 -24.87 26.90 21.63
CA LEU A 163 -26.10 27.15 22.38
C LEU A 163 -25.77 27.66 23.79
N ALA A 164 -24.75 27.08 24.45
CA ALA A 164 -24.26 27.57 25.72
C ALA A 164 -23.75 29.01 25.63
N GLN A 165 -23.01 29.37 24.58
CA GLN A 165 -22.57 30.76 24.33
C GLN A 165 -23.76 31.70 24.05
N ALA A 166 -24.73 31.27 23.26
CA ALA A 166 -25.95 32.03 23.00
C ALA A 166 -26.73 32.33 24.30
N ARG A 167 -26.89 31.33 25.17
CA ARG A 167 -27.53 31.52 26.49
C ARG A 167 -26.77 32.53 27.36
N LYS A 168 -25.43 32.45 27.38
CA LYS A 168 -24.60 33.44 28.10
C LYS A 168 -24.83 34.84 27.57
N ALA A 169 -24.86 35.05 26.25
CA ALA A 169 -25.16 36.35 25.66
C ALA A 169 -26.56 36.86 26.06
N GLY A 170 -27.56 35.97 26.12
CA GLY A 170 -28.90 36.34 26.59
C GLY A 170 -28.93 36.80 28.05
N VAL A 171 -28.17 36.15 28.94
CA VAL A 171 -28.04 36.56 30.35
C VAL A 171 -27.34 37.90 30.48
N VAL A 172 -26.33 38.17 29.65
CA VAL A 172 -25.61 39.46 29.64
C VAL A 172 -26.56 40.61 29.34
N VAL A 173 -27.45 40.47 28.34
CA VAL A 173 -28.46 41.49 28.01
C VAL A 173 -29.40 41.76 29.19
N GLU A 174 -29.82 40.73 29.92
CA GLU A 174 -30.66 40.90 31.11
C GLU A 174 -29.94 41.65 32.25
N THR A 175 -28.62 41.45 32.37
CA THR A 175 -27.82 42.10 33.41
C THR A 175 -27.42 43.53 33.06
N GLU A 176 -27.19 43.84 31.78
CA GLU A 176 -26.72 45.15 31.31
C GLU A 176 -27.89 46.11 31.04
N GLU A 177 -29.04 45.62 30.56
CA GLU A 177 -30.17 46.45 30.15
C GLU A 177 -31.28 46.58 31.21
N LYS A 178 -30.90 46.73 32.48
CA LYS A 178 -31.86 46.85 33.60
C LYS A 178 -32.77 48.09 33.54
N HIS A 179 -32.42 49.08 32.72
CA HIS A 179 -33.16 50.34 32.59
C HIS A 179 -34.26 50.31 31.51
N MET A 180 -34.35 49.22 30.73
CA MET A 180 -35.33 49.08 29.65
C MET A 180 -36.62 48.41 30.14
N THR A 181 -37.71 48.62 29.41
CA THR A 181 -38.96 47.89 29.64
C THR A 181 -38.80 46.41 29.31
N ALA A 182 -39.54 45.55 30.00
CA ALA A 182 -39.43 44.08 29.88
C ALA A 182 -39.53 43.59 28.42
N ASP A 183 -40.45 44.16 27.62
CA ASP A 183 -40.65 43.78 26.23
C ASP A 183 -39.41 44.09 25.37
N LYS A 184 -38.78 45.26 25.57
CA LYS A 184 -37.56 45.65 24.85
C LYS A 184 -36.37 44.79 25.23
N VAL A 185 -36.26 44.41 26.50
CA VAL A 185 -35.21 43.49 26.98
C VAL A 185 -35.41 42.11 26.34
N GLN A 186 -36.64 41.61 26.24
CA GLN A 186 -36.92 40.32 25.61
C GLN A 186 -36.59 40.31 24.11
N GLU A 187 -36.96 41.35 23.37
CA GLU A 187 -36.63 41.47 21.95
C GLU A 187 -35.12 41.46 21.73
N LYS A 188 -34.38 42.28 22.47
CA LYS A 188 -32.92 42.34 22.36
C LYS A 188 -32.24 41.07 22.82
N LYS A 189 -32.74 40.41 23.86
CA LYS A 189 -32.27 39.08 24.29
C LYS A 189 -32.42 38.07 23.16
N GLN A 190 -33.55 38.07 22.45
CA GLN A 190 -33.74 37.18 21.29
C GLN A 190 -32.76 37.49 20.15
N VAL A 191 -32.52 38.76 19.85
CA VAL A 191 -31.55 39.16 18.82
C VAL A 191 -30.14 38.74 19.22
N ALA A 192 -29.69 39.11 20.41
CA ALA A 192 -28.35 38.80 20.90
C ALA A 192 -28.09 37.29 20.99
N THR A 193 -29.05 36.51 21.46
CA THR A 193 -28.93 35.04 21.52
C THR A 193 -28.81 34.43 20.12
N LYS A 194 -29.62 34.88 19.14
CA LYS A 194 -29.56 34.39 17.76
C LYS A 194 -28.24 34.77 17.09
N GLU A 195 -27.79 36.01 17.26
CA GLU A 195 -26.55 36.49 16.66
C GLU A 195 -25.32 35.81 17.28
N ALA A 196 -25.27 35.69 18.60
CA ALA A 196 -24.20 34.98 19.30
C ALA A 196 -24.13 33.50 18.89
N PHE A 197 -25.29 32.84 18.75
CA PHE A 197 -25.35 31.46 18.25
C PHE A 197 -24.75 31.34 16.84
N LEU A 198 -25.16 32.21 15.92
CA LEU A 198 -24.68 32.17 14.54
C LEU A 198 -23.20 32.58 14.44
N ALA A 199 -22.75 33.54 15.24
CA ALA A 199 -21.35 33.94 15.31
C ALA A 199 -20.47 32.77 15.82
N ALA A 200 -20.89 32.10 16.89
CA ALA A 200 -20.22 30.91 17.41
C ALA A 200 -20.15 29.77 16.39
N LEU A 201 -21.20 29.60 15.59
CA LEU A 201 -21.19 28.64 14.48
C LEU A 201 -20.29 29.06 13.32
N ARG A 202 -20.08 30.35 13.06
CA ARG A 202 -19.24 30.81 11.94
C ARG A 202 -17.75 30.77 12.23
N GLN A 203 -17.32 30.70 13.49
CA GLN A 203 -15.90 30.70 13.83
C GLN A 203 -15.16 29.51 13.17
N PRO A 204 -14.23 29.77 12.23
CA PRO A 204 -13.43 28.71 11.62
C PRO A 204 -12.50 28.12 12.68
N ARG A 205 -12.47 26.79 12.79
CA ARG A 205 -11.55 26.13 13.72
C ARG A 205 -10.12 26.47 13.34
N LYS A 206 -9.33 26.90 14.32
CA LYS A 206 -7.89 26.61 14.32
C LYS A 206 -7.78 25.10 14.43
N MET A 207 -7.71 24.41 13.29
CA MET A 207 -7.34 23.01 13.28
C MET A 207 -5.88 22.96 13.71
N GLU A 208 -5.62 22.69 14.99
CA GLU A 208 -4.31 22.20 15.42
C GLU A 208 -4.08 20.90 14.66
N ARG A 209 -3.20 20.98 13.66
CA ARG A 209 -2.71 19.83 12.92
C ARG A 209 -1.88 19.02 13.89
N TYR A 210 -2.44 17.91 14.37
CA TYR A 210 -1.68 16.82 14.97
C TYR A 210 -1.28 15.83 13.86
#